data_AF-A0A6B3GSM6-F1
#
_entry.id   AF-A0A6B3GSM6-F1
#
_cell.length_a   1.000
_cell.length_b   1.000
_cell.length_c   1.000
_cell.angle_alpha   90.00
_cell.angle_beta   90.00
_cell.angle_gamma   90.00
#
_symmetry.space_group_name_H-M   'P 1'
#
loop_
_entity.id
_entity.type
_entity.pdbx_description
1 polymer ?
#
loop_
_entity_poly.entity_id
_entity_poly.type
_entity_poly.pdbx_seq_one_letter_code
_entity_poly.pdbx_strand_id
1 'polypeptide(L)'
;THHLVLQDDAVPVADLREQVLRRVGERPAAAISLYTEWASATSSAVHLAAWLGQPFAEVCDPYTPCIGLVLPAEAARELARTRPEVPQDDVM
;
A
#
# COMPACT_ATOMS: atom_id res chain seq x y z
N THR A 1 -12.33 -7.35 7.82
CA THR A 1 -11.22 -8.33 7.65
C THR A 1 -9.89 -7.63 7.47
N HIS A 2 -9.88 -6.45 6.85
CA HIS A 2 -8.69 -5.62 6.62
C HIS A 2 -8.91 -4.22 7.18
N HIS A 3 -7.82 -3.50 7.43
CA HIS A 3 -7.82 -2.06 7.70
C HIS A 3 -7.26 -1.34 6.48
N LEU A 4 -7.97 -0.31 6.02
CA LEU A 4 -7.48 0.65 5.04
C LEU A 4 -7.07 1.92 5.78
N VAL A 5 -5.85 2.39 5.54
CA VAL A 5 -5.36 3.70 5.96
C VAL A 5 -5.13 4.53 4.70
N LEU A 6 -5.59 5.78 4.72
CA LEU A 6 -5.33 6.77 3.69
C LEU A 6 -4.70 7.99 4.36
N GLN A 7 -3.72 8.60 3.70
CA GLN A 7 -3.28 9.95 4.06
C GLN A 7 -4.41 10.96 3.82
N ASP A 8 -4.39 12.05 4.57
CA ASP A 8 -5.44 13.07 4.59
C ASP A 8 -5.51 13.89 3.30
N ASP A 9 -4.42 13.96 2.54
CA ASP A 9 -4.31 14.61 1.24
C ASP A 9 -4.52 13.66 0.05
N ALA A 10 -4.78 12.37 0.31
CA ALA A 10 -5.07 11.42 -0.75
C ALA A 10 -6.40 11.76 -1.45
N VAL A 11 -6.44 11.62 -2.77
CA VAL A 11 -7.65 11.80 -3.59
C VAL A 11 -8.10 10.43 -4.13
N PRO A 12 -9.11 9.78 -3.52
CA PRO A 12 -9.65 8.51 -3.99
C PRO A 12 -10.28 8.59 -5.38
N VAL A 13 -10.19 7.49 -6.12
CA VAL A 13 -11.07 7.24 -7.27
C VAL A 13 -12.51 6.97 -6.79
N ALA A 14 -13.49 7.24 -7.64
CA ALA A 14 -14.91 7.17 -7.27
C ALA A 14 -15.37 5.78 -6.78
N ASP A 15 -14.76 4.72 -7.29
CA ASP A 15 -15.05 3.31 -7.00
C ASP A 15 -14.01 2.65 -6.08
N LEU A 16 -13.29 3.45 -5.27
CA LEU A 16 -12.20 2.95 -4.42
C LEU A 16 -12.63 1.74 -3.58
N ARG A 17 -13.83 1.79 -2.99
CA ARG A 17 -14.33 0.74 -2.10
C ARG A 17 -14.46 -0.60 -2.85
N GLU A 18 -15.12 -0.58 -4.00
CA GLU A 18 -15.34 -1.76 -4.83
C GLU A 18 -14.01 -2.35 -5.31
N GLN A 19 -13.07 -1.48 -5.72
CA GLN A 19 -11.74 -1.89 -6.14
C GLN A 19 -10.96 -2.54 -5.01
N VAL A 20 -10.92 -1.91 -3.83
CA VAL A 20 -10.22 -2.45 -2.65
C VAL A 20 -10.82 -3.79 -2.22
N LEU A 21 -12.15 -3.90 -2.15
CA LEU A 21 -12.81 -5.16 -1.77
C LEU A 21 -12.48 -6.29 -2.75
N ARG A 22 -12.46 -6.00 -4.06
CA ARG A 22 -12.04 -6.96 -5.08
C ARG A 22 -10.60 -7.43 -4.86
N ARG A 23 -9.65 -6.50 -4.70
CA ARG A 23 -8.22 -6.85 -4.56
C ARG A 23 -7.91 -7.58 -3.25
N VAL A 24 -8.59 -7.21 -2.17
CA VAL A 24 -8.54 -7.94 -0.90
C VAL A 24 -9.06 -9.37 -1.06
N GLY A 25 -10.12 -9.57 -1.85
CA GLY A 25 -10.62 -10.91 -2.17
C GLY A 25 -9.62 -11.77 -2.96
N GLU A 26 -8.87 -11.16 -3.88
CA GLU A 26 -7.84 -11.83 -4.69
C GLU A 26 -6.58 -12.20 -3.89
N ARG A 27 -6.21 -11.40 -2.88
CA ARG A 27 -4.99 -11.56 -2.06
C ARG A 27 -5.29 -11.33 -0.56
N PRO A 28 -6.07 -12.20 0.11
CA PRO A 28 -6.59 -11.94 1.47
C PRO A 28 -5.55 -11.94 2.59
N ALA A 29 -4.31 -12.38 2.31
CA ALA A 29 -3.22 -12.40 3.28
C ALA A 29 -2.15 -11.33 2.98
N ALA A 30 -2.24 -10.61 1.86
CA ALA A 30 -1.23 -9.65 1.46
C ALA A 30 -1.50 -8.26 2.04
N ALA A 31 -0.42 -7.54 2.38
CA ALA A 31 -0.47 -6.08 2.44
C ALA A 31 -0.58 -5.54 1.00
N ILE A 32 -1.46 -4.58 0.77
CA ILE A 32 -1.67 -3.98 -0.56
C ILE A 32 -1.45 -2.48 -0.44
N SER A 33 -0.41 -1.98 -1.12
CA SER A 33 -0.26 -0.55 -1.33
C SER A 33 -1.09 -0.11 -2.54
N LEU A 34 -1.81 1.00 -2.39
CA LEU A 34 -2.71 1.58 -3.41
C LEU A 34 -2.04 2.71 -4.20
N TYR A 35 -0.79 3.02 -3.85
CA TYR A 35 -0.03 4.12 -4.42
C TYR A 35 1.44 3.73 -4.50
N THR A 36 2.15 4.30 -5.46
CA THR A 36 3.61 4.25 -5.50
C THR A 36 4.11 5.60 -5.99
N GLU A 37 5.26 6.04 -5.48
CA GLU A 37 5.85 7.32 -5.89
C GLU A 37 6.27 7.22 -7.37
N TRP A 38 6.08 8.29 -8.14
CA TRP A 38 6.20 8.24 -9.60
C TRP A 38 7.57 7.75 -10.10
N ALA A 39 8.66 8.20 -9.49
CA ALA A 39 10.04 7.88 -9.86
C ALA A 39 10.59 6.59 -9.20
N SER A 40 9.81 5.94 -8.33
CA SER A 40 10.20 4.70 -7.67
C SER A 40 10.40 3.51 -8.62
N ALA A 41 11.20 2.52 -8.19
CA ALA A 41 11.34 1.27 -8.95
C ALA A 41 10.02 0.50 -9.00
N THR A 42 9.23 0.55 -7.92
CA THR A 42 7.90 -0.05 -7.82
C THR A 42 6.93 0.55 -8.83
N SER A 43 6.99 1.86 -9.10
CA SER A 43 6.19 2.50 -10.16
C SER A 43 6.45 1.90 -11.54
N SER A 44 7.71 1.69 -11.88
CA SER A 44 8.08 1.02 -13.13
C SER A 44 7.53 -0.41 -13.19
N ALA A 45 7.62 -1.16 -12.07
CA ALA A 45 7.07 -2.51 -11.98
C ALA A 45 5.53 -2.54 -12.11
N VAL A 46 4.82 -1.58 -11.50
CA VAL A 46 3.36 -1.46 -11.59
C VAL A 46 2.92 -1.16 -13.02
N HIS A 47 3.59 -0.24 -13.72
CA HIS A 47 3.29 0.04 -15.13
C HIS A 47 3.53 -1.17 -16.03
N LEU A 48 4.62 -1.91 -15.82
CA LEU A 48 4.88 -3.15 -16.55
C LEU A 48 3.82 -4.22 -16.25
N ALA A 49 3.45 -4.40 -14.98
CA ALA A 49 2.39 -5.34 -14.58
C ALA A 49 1.05 -4.97 -15.26
N ALA A 50 0.68 -3.69 -15.24
CA ALA A 50 -0.53 -3.22 -15.90
C ALA A 50 -0.50 -3.46 -17.42
N TRP A 51 0.64 -3.21 -18.08
CA TRP A 51 0.82 -3.50 -19.51
C TRP A 51 0.67 -5.00 -19.83
N LEU A 52 1.10 -5.87 -18.92
CA LEU A 52 0.96 -7.33 -19.00
C LEU A 52 -0.42 -7.84 -18.52
N GLY A 53 -1.36 -6.96 -18.18
CA GLY A 53 -2.67 -7.32 -17.66
C GLY A 53 -2.65 -7.94 -16.26
N GLN A 54 -1.54 -7.78 -15.52
CA GLN A 54 -1.40 -8.26 -14.16
C GLN A 54 -1.96 -7.23 -13.16
N PRO A 55 -2.80 -7.65 -12.20
CA PRO A 55 -3.41 -6.74 -11.24
C PRO A 55 -2.44 -6.24 -10.17
N PHE A 56 -1.28 -6.88 -9.98
CA PHE A 56 -0.34 -6.59 -8.91
C PHE A 56 1.10 -6.56 -9.45
N ALA A 57 1.93 -5.75 -8.80
CA ALA A 57 3.38 -5.85 -8.82
C ALA A 57 3.88 -5.95 -7.37
N GLU A 58 5.03 -6.59 -7.18
CA GLU A 58 5.69 -6.63 -5.88
C GLU A 58 6.38 -5.29 -5.61
N VAL A 59 6.33 -4.83 -4.36
CA VAL A 59 7.09 -3.64 -3.93
C VAL A 59 8.57 -4.02 -3.91
N CYS A 60 9.37 -3.29 -4.68
CA CYS A 60 10.81 -3.57 -4.81
C CYS A 60 11.71 -2.46 -4.26
N ASP A 61 11.13 -1.34 -3.83
CA ASP A 61 11.85 -0.28 -3.13
C ASP A 61 12.12 -0.67 -1.66
N PRO A 62 13.16 -0.10 -1.00
CA PRO A 62 13.50 -0.41 0.39
C PRO A 62 12.53 0.21 1.41
N TYR A 63 11.34 0.61 0.99
CA TYR A 63 10.30 1.17 1.82
C TYR A 63 8.93 0.66 1.38
N THR A 64 7.96 0.67 2.29
CA THR A 64 6.56 0.39 1.96
C THR A 64 5.85 1.71 1.62
N PRO A 65 5.25 1.88 0.43
CA PRO A 65 4.48 3.06 0.13
C PRO A 65 3.17 3.08 0.94
N CYS A 66 2.92 4.18 1.66
CA CYS A 66 1.86 4.25 2.68
C CYS A 66 0.81 5.35 2.45
N ILE A 67 0.75 6.00 1.27
CA ILE A 67 -0.32 6.98 0.96
C ILE A 67 -1.70 6.32 1.06
N GLY A 68 -1.82 5.11 0.53
CA GLY A 68 -2.97 4.24 0.77
C GLY A 68 -2.49 2.82 1.03
N LEU A 69 -2.75 2.29 2.22
CA LEU A 69 -2.28 0.97 2.63
C LEU A 69 -3.42 0.13 3.18
N VAL A 70 -3.57 -1.07 2.66
CA VAL A 70 -4.51 -2.08 3.15
C VAL A 70 -3.73 -3.19 3.82
N LEU A 71 -4.07 -3.49 5.08
CA LEU A 71 -3.46 -4.56 5.87
C LEU A 71 -4.52 -5.56 6.35
N PRO A 72 -4.21 -6.87 6.38
CA PRO A 72 -4.99 -7.83 7.15
C PRO A 72 -5.16 -7.34 8.59
N ALA A 73 -6.35 -7.50 9.17
CA ALA A 73 -6.67 -6.84 10.43
C ALA A 73 -5.84 -7.31 11.62
N GLU A 74 -5.31 -8.53 11.57
CA GLU A 74 -4.35 -9.00 12.58
C GLU A 74 -3.03 -8.24 12.48
N ALA A 75 -2.43 -8.18 11.28
CA ALA A 75 -1.21 -7.43 11.01
C ALA A 75 -1.34 -5.93 11.35
N ALA A 76 -2.48 -5.31 11.03
CA ALA A 76 -2.75 -3.93 11.38
C ALA A 76 -2.74 -3.69 12.90
N ARG A 77 -3.34 -4.60 13.69
CA ARG A 77 -3.37 -4.50 15.15
C ARG A 77 -2.03 -4.81 15.79
N GLU A 78 -1.23 -5.66 15.17
CA GLU A 78 0.15 -5.90 15.59
C GLU A 78 0.99 -4.64 15.37
N LEU A 79 0.97 -4.09 14.15
CA LEU A 79 1.68 -2.86 13.82
C LEU A 79 1.31 -1.70 14.75
N ALA A 80 0.02 -1.54 15.09
CA ALA A 80 -0.44 -0.50 16.01
C ALA A 80 0.06 -0.69 17.47
N ARG A 81 0.46 -1.90 17.84
CA ARG A 81 1.05 -2.20 19.16
C ARG A 81 2.58 -2.06 19.14
N THR A 82 3.20 -2.20 17.97
CA THR A 82 4.62 -1.98 17.79
C THR A 82 4.93 -0.50 17.91
N ARG A 83 5.90 -0.16 18.76
CA ARG A 83 6.47 1.18 18.84
C ARG A 83 7.88 1.11 18.24
N PRO A 84 8.03 1.28 16.92
CA PRO A 84 9.37 1.33 16.34
C PRO A 84 10.13 2.50 16.94
N GLU A 85 11.40 2.27 17.28
CA GLU A 85 12.36 3.38 17.40
C GLU A 85 12.46 4.01 16.03
N VAL A 86 11.88 5.19 15.88
CA VAL A 86 12.04 6.01 14.68
C VAL A 86 13.19 6.95 15.00
N PRO A 87 14.36 6.82 14.35
CA PRO A 87 15.34 7.90 14.36
C PRO A 87 14.60 9.16 13.90
N GLN A 88 14.58 10.21 14.70
CA GLN A 88 14.16 11.50 14.16
C GLN A 88 15.15 11.82 13.05
N ASP A 89 14.64 12.01 11.84
CA ASP A 89 15.40 12.71 10.81
C ASP A 89 15.64 14.11 11.39
N ASP A 90 16.86 14.33 11.90
CA ASP A 90 17.34 15.66 12.20
C ASP A 90 17.26 16.44 10.89
N VAL A 91 16.23 17.28 10.78
CA VAL A 91 16.04 18.18 9.64
C VAL A 91 17.27 19.07 9.57
N MET A 92 18.16 18.80 8.61
CA MET A 92 19.33 19.62 8.28
C MET A 92 18.91 20.94 7.64
#